data_AF-A0A1B4LDM3-F1
#
_entry.id   AF-A0A1B4LDM3-F1
#
_cell.length_a   1.000
_cell.length_b   1.000
_cell.length_c   1.000
_cell.angle_alpha   90.00
_cell.angle_beta   90.00
_cell.angle_gamma   90.00
#
_symmetry.space_group_name_H-M   'P 1'
#
loop_
_entity.id
_entity.type
_entity.pdbx_description
1 polymer ?
#
loop_
_entity_poly.entity_id
_entity_poly.type
_entity_poly.pdbx_seq_one_letter_code
_entity_poly.pdbx_strand_id
1 'polypeptide(L)'
;MSYAPSLFGDNAPPPITPASTDSAFQARSLLDLLYDGFYMLFLLKNGREPESASEFSTRIQEFLADYERGAKKLNISAEDVYSAKFAFCAAVDETVLSSQYKIRPDWERRPLQLALFGEQLAGEKFFQHLEDCRAKGAARLQSLEVFHMCLLLGFQGKYLLEGPEKLAYLTARIGDEIAHMKGKRAPFAPHWTLPDQIAHRLKREVPVWAIGAVFGLVALLAYLGLNTYLKDKTLQALAPYSQVIKVGPESANLTISLP
;
A
#
# COMPACT_ATOMS: atom_id res chain seq x y z
N MET A 1 5.50 53.41 46.68
CA MET A 1 5.45 52.03 46.17
C MET A 1 5.10 52.12 44.69
N SER A 2 6.08 51.85 43.83
CA SER A 2 5.99 52.04 42.38
C SER A 2 5.21 50.89 41.76
N TYR A 3 4.08 51.18 41.12
CA TYR A 3 3.39 50.24 40.24
C TYR A 3 4.04 50.28 38.86
N ALA A 4 4.51 49.14 38.36
CA ALA A 4 4.93 48.98 36.98
C ALA A 4 3.68 48.82 36.08
N PRO A 5 3.61 49.50 34.92
CA PRO A 5 2.50 49.32 34.00
C PRO A 5 2.64 47.99 33.23
N SER A 6 1.58 47.17 33.26
CA SER A 6 1.47 45.95 32.46
C SER A 6 1.05 46.29 31.01
N LEU A 7 1.71 45.67 30.03
CA LEU A 7 1.52 45.87 28.59
C LEU A 7 0.40 45.01 27.98
N PHE A 8 -0.35 44.27 28.80
CA PHE A 8 -1.46 43.43 28.37
C PHE A 8 -2.75 43.96 29.00
N GLY A 9 -3.63 44.51 28.17
CA GLY A 9 -4.93 45.04 28.58
C GLY A 9 -5.85 43.95 29.14
N ASP A 10 -6.75 44.36 30.03
CA ASP A 10 -7.76 43.58 30.73
C ASP A 10 -8.83 42.96 29.80
N ASN A 11 -8.42 42.06 28.90
CA ASN A 11 -9.33 41.16 28.22
C ASN A 11 -9.01 39.73 28.65
N ALA A 12 -9.44 39.39 29.86
CA ALA A 12 -9.54 37.99 30.27
C ALA A 12 -10.57 37.30 29.35
N PRO A 13 -10.22 36.23 28.62
CA PRO A 13 -11.20 35.46 27.87
C PRO A 13 -12.25 34.91 28.84
N PRO A 14 -13.53 34.81 28.44
CA PRO A 14 -14.56 34.25 29.32
C PRO A 14 -14.15 32.84 29.76
N PRO A 15 -14.49 32.43 31.00
CA PRO A 15 -14.14 31.10 31.49
C PRO A 15 -14.73 30.08 30.53
N ILE A 16 -13.85 29.27 29.94
CA ILE A 16 -14.20 28.12 29.14
C ILE A 16 -14.85 27.14 30.11
N THR A 17 -16.18 27.16 30.20
CA THR A 17 -16.93 26.07 30.82
C THR A 17 -16.47 24.80 30.13
N PRO A 18 -15.96 23.78 30.85
CA PRO A 18 -15.68 22.50 30.22
C PRO A 18 -17.01 22.00 29.68
N ALA A 19 -17.18 22.08 28.35
CA ALA A 19 -18.27 21.42 27.67
C ALA A 19 -18.22 19.96 28.14
N SER A 20 -19.31 19.54 28.77
CA SER A 20 -19.56 18.14 29.11
C SER A 20 -19.05 17.27 27.98
N THR A 21 -18.04 16.45 28.26
CA THR A 21 -17.35 15.57 27.30
C THR A 21 -18.24 14.39 26.89
N ASP A 22 -19.55 14.59 26.79
CA ASP A 22 -20.49 13.73 26.09
C ASP A 22 -20.54 14.15 24.62
N SER A 23 -19.38 14.23 23.98
CA SER A 23 -19.29 13.98 22.56
C SER A 23 -19.43 12.48 22.37
N ALA A 24 -20.65 11.95 22.62
CA ALA A 24 -21.02 10.62 22.20
C ALA A 24 -20.68 10.55 20.71
N PHE A 25 -19.74 9.69 20.36
CA PHE A 25 -19.39 9.41 18.98
C PHE A 25 -20.67 8.95 18.29
N GLN A 26 -21.35 9.86 17.59
CA GLN A 26 -22.62 9.55 16.96
C GLN A 26 -22.28 8.66 15.76
N ALA A 27 -22.36 7.35 15.95
CA ALA A 27 -22.06 6.38 14.90
C ALA A 27 -22.88 6.71 13.65
N ARG A 28 -22.21 6.90 12.51
CA ARG A 28 -22.85 7.31 11.24
C ARG A 28 -22.87 6.18 10.22
N SER A 29 -22.14 5.10 10.47
CA SER A 29 -21.96 3.98 9.55
C SER A 29 -21.88 2.64 10.27
N LEU A 30 -22.01 1.53 9.51
CA LEU A 30 -21.76 0.19 10.05
C LEU A 30 -20.34 0.02 10.60
N LEU A 31 -19.35 0.67 9.99
CA LEU A 31 -17.96 0.63 10.44
C LEU A 31 -17.81 1.28 11.81
N ASP A 32 -18.46 2.43 12.04
CA ASP A 32 -18.46 3.12 13.33
C ASP A 32 -19.09 2.26 14.44
N LEU A 33 -20.20 1.58 14.13
CA LEU A 33 -20.86 0.68 15.07
C LEU A 33 -20.02 -0.56 15.39
N LEU A 34 -19.18 -1.01 14.45
CA LEU A 34 -18.27 -2.14 14.63
C LEU A 34 -16.89 -1.75 15.17
N TYR A 35 -16.65 -0.47 15.46
CA TYR A 35 -15.32 0.03 15.85
C TYR A 35 -14.72 -0.73 17.05
N ASP A 36 -15.49 -0.90 18.13
CA ASP A 36 -15.03 -1.63 19.32
C ASP A 36 -14.76 -3.11 19.02
N GLY A 37 -15.57 -3.71 18.14
CA GLY A 37 -15.35 -5.07 17.64
C GLY A 37 -14.06 -5.19 16.84
N PHE A 38 -13.77 -4.24 15.96
CA PHE A 38 -12.53 -4.21 15.19
C PHE A 38 -11.30 -3.93 16.06
N TYR A 39 -11.45 -3.09 17.08
CA TYR A 39 -10.40 -2.89 18.08
C TYR A 39 -10.12 -4.18 18.85
N MET A 40 -11.15 -4.91 19.28
CA MET A 40 -11.00 -6.23 19.88
C MET A 40 -10.31 -7.22 18.92
N LEU A 41 -10.71 -7.26 17.65
CA LEU A 41 -10.06 -8.10 16.63
C LEU A 41 -8.58 -7.75 16.46
N PHE A 42 -8.23 -6.47 16.50
CA PHE A 42 -6.85 -6.00 16.48
C PHE A 42 -6.07 -6.46 17.72
N LEU A 43 -6.68 -6.42 18.92
CA LEU A 43 -6.06 -6.96 20.14
C LEU A 43 -5.82 -8.47 20.04
N LEU A 44 -6.80 -9.22 19.53
CA LEU A 44 -6.65 -10.65 19.25
C LEU A 44 -5.52 -10.92 18.27
N LYS A 45 -5.35 -10.10 17.23
CA LYS A 45 -4.25 -10.27 16.28
C LYS A 45 -2.88 -10.00 16.91
N ASN A 46 -2.82 -9.13 17.92
CA ASN A 46 -1.59 -8.74 18.61
C ASN A 46 -1.23 -9.64 19.80
N GLY A 47 -1.80 -10.84 19.93
CA GLY A 47 -1.41 -11.78 20.99
C GLY A 47 -2.22 -11.68 22.28
N ARG A 48 -3.23 -10.81 22.38
CA ARG A 48 -4.05 -10.68 23.60
C ARG A 48 -5.17 -11.72 23.61
N GLU A 49 -4.91 -12.84 24.25
CA GLU A 49 -5.86 -13.93 24.38
C GLU A 49 -6.93 -13.67 25.47
N PRO A 50 -8.21 -13.97 25.21
CA PRO A 50 -9.26 -14.03 26.23
C PRO A 50 -9.07 -15.19 27.21
N GLU A 51 -9.52 -15.05 28.46
CA GLU A 51 -9.38 -16.10 29.48
C GLU A 51 -10.27 -17.34 29.21
N SER A 52 -11.46 -17.13 28.63
CA SER A 52 -12.45 -18.18 28.38
C SER A 52 -13.12 -18.02 27.02
N ALA A 53 -13.18 -19.12 26.25
CA ALA A 53 -13.81 -19.16 24.94
C ALA A 53 -15.31 -18.86 25.01
N SER A 54 -16.00 -19.44 26.00
CA SER A 54 -17.47 -19.31 26.13
C SER A 54 -17.87 -17.89 26.50
N GLU A 55 -17.21 -17.29 27.50
CA GLU A 55 -17.46 -15.91 27.91
C GLU A 55 -17.15 -14.94 26.78
N PHE A 56 -16.05 -15.18 26.05
CA PHE A 56 -15.68 -14.34 24.92
C PHE A 56 -16.72 -14.40 23.79
N SER A 57 -17.18 -15.61 23.44
CA SER A 57 -18.24 -15.79 22.45
C SER A 57 -19.54 -15.09 22.87
N THR A 58 -19.97 -15.25 24.12
CA THR A 58 -21.17 -14.58 24.64
C THR A 58 -21.06 -13.05 24.55
N ARG A 59 -19.92 -12.47 24.97
CA ARG A 59 -19.69 -11.02 24.87
C ARG A 59 -19.75 -10.52 23.43
N ILE A 60 -19.20 -11.27 22.47
CA ILE A 60 -19.29 -10.92 21.06
C ILE A 60 -20.73 -10.97 20.57
N GLN A 61 -21.50 -12.00 20.97
CA GLN A 61 -22.91 -12.10 20.58
C GLN A 61 -23.76 -10.95 21.14
N GLU A 62 -23.51 -10.55 22.39
CA GLU A 62 -24.14 -9.38 23.00
C GLU A 62 -23.79 -8.08 22.26
N PHE A 63 -22.50 -7.87 21.97
CA PHE A 63 -22.01 -6.75 21.16
C PHE A 63 -22.67 -6.71 19.78
N LEU A 64 -22.79 -7.85 19.10
CA LEU A 64 -23.44 -7.93 17.80
C LEU A 64 -24.95 -7.66 17.86
N ALA A 65 -25.60 -8.01 18.97
CA ALA A 65 -26.99 -7.64 19.20
C ALA A 65 -27.16 -6.12 19.39
N ASP A 66 -26.22 -5.46 20.06
CA ASP A 66 -26.18 -3.99 20.16
C ASP A 66 -25.90 -3.32 18.82
N TYR A 67 -24.96 -3.86 18.05
CA TYR A 67 -24.68 -3.43 16.67
C TYR A 67 -25.95 -3.49 15.79
N GLU A 68 -26.70 -4.59 15.84
CA GLU A 68 -27.96 -4.71 15.08
C GLU A 68 -29.01 -3.69 15.52
N ARG A 69 -29.14 -3.45 16.83
CA ARG A 69 -30.02 -2.39 17.35
C ARG A 69 -29.58 -1.01 16.87
N GLY A 70 -28.27 -0.73 16.89
CA GLY A 70 -27.68 0.52 16.41
C GLY A 70 -27.93 0.73 14.92
N ALA A 71 -27.69 -0.29 14.10
CA ALA A 71 -27.88 -0.21 12.65
C ALA A 71 -29.36 0.00 12.26
N LYS A 72 -30.29 -0.60 13.01
CA LYS A 72 -31.73 -0.35 12.85
C LYS A 72 -32.08 1.11 13.15
N LYS A 73 -31.51 1.72 14.19
CA LYS A 73 -31.71 3.16 14.49
C LYS A 73 -31.20 4.08 13.38
N LEU A 74 -30.16 3.65 12.65
CA LEU A 74 -29.61 4.36 11.48
C LEU A 74 -30.36 4.08 10.17
N ASN A 75 -31.45 3.29 10.19
CA ASN A 75 -32.22 2.88 9.00
C ASN A 75 -31.36 2.18 7.93
N ILE A 76 -30.34 1.43 8.34
CA ILE A 76 -29.48 0.67 7.44
C ILE A 76 -30.22 -0.60 6.97
N SER A 77 -29.99 -1.01 5.72
CA SER A 77 -30.67 -2.17 5.13
C SER A 77 -30.35 -3.45 5.92
N ALA A 78 -31.35 -4.31 6.13
CA ALA A 78 -31.14 -5.58 6.84
C ALA A 78 -30.10 -6.47 6.14
N GLU A 79 -30.01 -6.40 4.81
CA GLU A 79 -29.01 -7.14 4.06
C GLU A 79 -27.59 -6.63 4.35
N ASP A 80 -27.36 -5.31 4.44
CA ASP A 80 -26.06 -4.76 4.80
C ASP A 80 -25.67 -5.14 6.22
N VAL A 81 -26.61 -5.08 7.16
CA VAL A 81 -26.40 -5.47 8.56
C VAL A 81 -25.98 -6.94 8.64
N TYR A 82 -26.70 -7.82 7.94
CA TYR A 82 -26.39 -9.25 7.88
C TYR A 82 -25.00 -9.51 7.29
N SER A 83 -24.69 -8.94 6.11
CA SER A 83 -23.41 -9.17 5.44
C SER A 83 -22.22 -8.64 6.25
N ALA A 84 -22.36 -7.48 6.90
CA ALA A 84 -21.33 -6.94 7.77
C ALA A 84 -21.13 -7.77 9.05
N LYS A 85 -22.22 -8.23 9.69
CA LYS A 85 -22.15 -9.14 10.84
C LYS A 85 -21.44 -10.44 10.47
N PHE A 86 -21.79 -11.01 9.31
CA PHE A 86 -21.16 -12.22 8.78
C PHE A 86 -19.66 -12.01 8.55
N ALA A 87 -19.27 -10.92 7.87
CA ALA A 87 -17.88 -10.59 7.60
C ALA A 87 -17.05 -10.45 8.89
N PHE A 88 -17.61 -9.79 9.90
CA PHE A 88 -16.95 -9.63 11.20
C PHE A 88 -16.77 -10.96 11.94
N CYS A 89 -17.83 -11.77 12.04
CA CYS A 89 -17.75 -13.08 12.68
C CYS A 89 -16.71 -13.97 11.99
N ALA A 90 -16.65 -13.90 10.66
CA ALA A 90 -15.68 -14.66 9.92
C ALA A 90 -14.22 -14.25 10.17
N ALA A 91 -13.98 -12.95 10.32
CA ALA A 91 -12.66 -12.44 10.69
C ALA A 91 -12.25 -12.84 12.11
N VAL A 92 -13.18 -12.79 13.08
CA VAL A 92 -12.91 -13.23 14.46
C VAL A 92 -12.60 -14.73 14.49
N ASP A 93 -13.44 -15.55 13.88
CA ASP A 93 -13.27 -17.00 13.88
C ASP A 93 -11.94 -17.40 13.23
N GLU A 94 -11.60 -16.82 12.08
CA GLU A 94 -10.32 -17.09 11.44
C GLU A 94 -9.13 -16.67 12.31
N THR A 95 -9.21 -15.52 12.99
CA THR A 95 -8.14 -15.03 13.86
C THR A 95 -7.93 -15.97 15.05
N VAL A 96 -9.00 -16.46 15.68
CA VAL A 96 -8.88 -17.41 16.80
C VAL A 96 -8.41 -18.78 16.30
N LEU A 97 -8.95 -19.29 15.20
CA LEU A 97 -8.63 -20.63 14.67
C LEU A 97 -7.23 -20.72 14.06
N SER A 98 -6.67 -19.61 13.56
CA SER A 98 -5.29 -19.54 13.04
C SER A 98 -4.24 -19.29 14.14
N SER A 99 -4.67 -18.97 15.36
CA SER A 99 -3.79 -18.70 16.49
C SER A 99 -3.30 -19.98 17.20
N GLN A 100 -2.39 -19.81 18.16
CA GLN A 100 -1.98 -20.84 19.11
C GLN A 100 -2.61 -20.65 20.50
N TYR A 101 -3.74 -19.96 20.58
CA TYR A 101 -4.44 -19.67 21.83
C TYR A 101 -4.99 -20.93 22.51
N LYS A 102 -5.01 -20.92 23.84
CA LYS A 102 -5.62 -21.95 24.68
C LYS A 102 -7.13 -22.09 24.42
N ILE A 103 -7.80 -21.00 24.07
CA ILE A 103 -9.24 -21.01 23.73
C ILE A 103 -9.55 -21.70 22.40
N ARG A 104 -8.56 -21.95 21.53
CA ARG A 104 -8.77 -22.47 20.17
C ARG A 104 -9.54 -23.79 20.12
N PRO A 105 -9.22 -24.84 20.90
CA PRO A 105 -9.93 -26.12 20.83
C PRO A 105 -11.41 -26.02 21.23
N ASP A 106 -11.73 -25.13 22.17
CA ASP A 106 -13.11 -24.88 22.58
C ASP A 106 -13.85 -24.06 21.53
N TRP A 107 -13.15 -23.10 20.90
CA TRP A 107 -13.68 -22.28 19.82
C TRP A 107 -13.99 -23.10 18.56
N GLU A 108 -13.13 -24.06 18.21
CA GLU A 108 -13.29 -24.95 17.06
C GLU A 108 -14.57 -25.80 17.14
N ARG A 109 -15.02 -26.16 18.34
CA ARG A 109 -16.26 -26.93 18.54
C ARG A 109 -17.51 -26.13 18.17
N ARG A 110 -17.48 -24.82 18.37
CA ARG A 110 -18.64 -23.94 18.16
C ARG A 110 -18.20 -22.51 17.80
N PRO A 111 -17.66 -22.29 16.58
CA PRO A 111 -17.28 -20.95 16.12
C PRO A 111 -18.53 -20.07 15.93
N LEU A 112 -18.33 -18.75 15.85
CA LEU A 112 -19.43 -17.78 15.71
C LEU A 112 -20.20 -17.99 14.40
N GLN A 113 -19.52 -18.33 13.31
CA GLN A 113 -20.10 -18.69 12.02
C GLN A 113 -21.15 -19.81 12.17
N LEU A 114 -20.80 -20.88 12.89
CA LEU A 114 -21.71 -21.99 13.14
C LEU A 114 -22.83 -21.59 14.10
N ALA A 115 -22.49 -20.87 15.17
CA ALA A 115 -23.44 -20.49 16.21
C ALA A 115 -24.51 -19.50 15.74
N LEU A 116 -24.15 -18.56 14.85
CA LEU A 116 -25.02 -17.46 14.42
C LEU A 116 -25.62 -17.65 13.03
N PHE A 117 -24.92 -18.36 12.14
CA PHE A 117 -25.33 -18.50 10.73
C PHE A 117 -25.57 -19.96 10.33
N GLY A 118 -25.17 -20.93 11.15
CA GLY A 118 -25.26 -22.35 10.79
C GLY A 118 -24.35 -22.74 9.63
N GLU A 119 -23.35 -21.92 9.30
CA GLU A 119 -22.47 -22.13 8.15
C GLU A 119 -21.07 -22.62 8.57
N GLN A 120 -20.48 -23.51 7.77
CA GLN A 120 -19.12 -24.05 7.97
C GLN A 120 -18.12 -23.63 6.87
N LEU A 121 -18.58 -22.99 5.78
CA LEU A 121 -17.77 -22.59 4.61
C LEU A 121 -17.60 -21.07 4.48
N ALA A 122 -17.48 -20.40 5.63
CA ALA A 122 -17.48 -18.94 5.66
C ALA A 122 -16.25 -18.31 4.97
N GLY A 123 -15.11 -19.01 4.91
CA GLY A 123 -13.92 -18.56 4.18
C GLY A 123 -14.12 -18.37 2.67
N GLU A 124 -15.07 -19.10 2.08
CA GLU A 124 -15.46 -18.94 0.66
C GLU A 124 -16.65 -17.99 0.51
N LYS A 125 -17.66 -18.15 1.38
CA LYS A 125 -18.89 -17.36 1.41
C LYS A 125 -18.64 -15.88 1.68
N PHE A 126 -17.60 -15.55 2.45
CA PHE A 126 -17.13 -14.17 2.62
C PHE A 126 -16.90 -13.49 1.27
N PHE A 127 -16.19 -14.14 0.36
CA PHE A 127 -15.90 -13.57 -0.95
C PHE A 127 -17.12 -13.57 -1.87
N GLN A 128 -18.05 -14.51 -1.72
CA GLN A 128 -19.33 -14.47 -2.44
C GLN A 128 -20.14 -13.23 -2.04
N HIS A 129 -20.32 -13.00 -0.74
CA HIS A 129 -21.03 -11.81 -0.24
C HIS A 129 -20.30 -10.51 -0.58
N LEU A 130 -18.97 -10.51 -0.56
CA LEU A 130 -18.16 -9.38 -1.00
C LEU A 130 -18.44 -9.03 -2.46
N GLU A 131 -18.40 -10.01 -3.37
CA GLU A 131 -18.70 -9.78 -4.78
C GLU A 131 -20.16 -9.32 -5.00
N ASP A 132 -21.12 -9.86 -4.25
CA ASP A 132 -22.51 -9.40 -4.30
C ASP A 132 -22.64 -7.92 -3.89
N CYS A 133 -21.90 -7.49 -2.86
CA CYS A 133 -21.86 -6.09 -2.45
C CYS A 133 -21.21 -5.20 -3.51
N ARG A 134 -20.10 -5.67 -4.11
CA ARG A 134 -19.41 -4.96 -5.20
C ARG A 134 -20.31 -4.79 -6.42
N ALA A 135 -21.07 -5.81 -6.80
CA ALA A 135 -21.99 -5.78 -7.93
C ALA A 135 -23.12 -4.76 -7.74
N LYS A 136 -23.61 -4.58 -6.50
CA LYS A 136 -24.63 -3.58 -6.15
C LYS A 136 -24.07 -2.16 -5.94
N GLY A 137 -22.75 -2.00 -5.89
CA GLY A 137 -22.06 -0.71 -5.85
C GLY A 137 -22.44 0.16 -4.65
N ALA A 138 -22.72 1.45 -4.92
CA ALA A 138 -22.98 2.46 -3.89
C ALA A 138 -24.16 2.11 -2.94
N ALA A 139 -25.12 1.30 -3.39
CA ALA A 139 -26.25 0.87 -2.57
C ALA A 139 -25.83 -0.05 -1.39
N ARG A 140 -24.70 -0.75 -1.53
CA ARG A 140 -24.15 -1.68 -0.52
C ARG A 140 -22.79 -1.20 0.02
N LEU A 141 -22.50 0.10 -0.12
CA LEU A 141 -21.20 0.69 0.25
C LEU A 141 -20.84 0.45 1.72
N GLN A 142 -21.82 0.55 2.63
CA GLN A 142 -21.55 0.38 4.06
C GLN A 142 -21.08 -1.03 4.42
N SER A 143 -21.70 -2.08 3.85
CA SER A 143 -21.23 -3.45 4.09
C SER A 143 -19.90 -3.71 3.39
N LEU A 144 -19.71 -3.19 2.17
CA LEU A 144 -18.44 -3.30 1.44
C LEU A 144 -17.26 -2.72 2.23
N GLU A 145 -17.45 -1.60 2.94
CA GLU A 145 -16.44 -1.04 3.84
C GLU A 145 -16.07 -1.97 4.98
N VAL A 146 -17.04 -2.66 5.58
CA VAL A 146 -16.80 -3.65 6.64
C VAL A 146 -15.99 -4.82 6.11
N PHE A 147 -16.33 -5.36 4.92
CA PHE A 147 -15.52 -6.40 4.29
C PHE A 147 -14.08 -5.95 4.05
N HIS A 148 -13.90 -4.73 3.51
CA HIS A 148 -12.57 -4.18 3.27
C HIS A 148 -11.78 -4.02 4.59
N MET A 149 -12.42 -3.58 5.67
CA MET A 149 -11.78 -3.51 6.99
C MET A 149 -11.36 -4.89 7.50
N CYS A 150 -12.17 -5.94 7.32
CA CYS A 150 -11.77 -7.31 7.65
C CYS A 150 -10.52 -7.76 6.87
N LEU A 151 -10.44 -7.44 5.58
CA LEU A 151 -9.27 -7.74 4.75
C LEU A 151 -8.01 -6.99 5.23
N LEU A 152 -8.13 -5.70 5.55
CA LEU A 152 -7.02 -4.91 6.11
C LEU A 152 -6.55 -5.44 7.48
N LEU A 153 -7.47 -5.98 8.28
CA LEU A 153 -7.16 -6.64 9.54
C LEU A 153 -6.58 -8.05 9.35
N GLY A 154 -6.45 -8.54 8.12
CA GLY A 154 -5.70 -9.75 7.77
C GLY A 154 -6.56 -10.99 7.59
N PHE A 155 -7.86 -10.84 7.34
CA PHE A 155 -8.69 -11.95 6.89
C PHE A 155 -8.24 -12.45 5.51
N GLN A 156 -8.07 -13.77 5.37
CA GLN A 156 -7.59 -14.43 4.16
C GLN A 156 -8.64 -15.34 3.54
N GLY A 157 -9.39 -16.09 4.35
CA GLY A 157 -10.33 -17.11 3.90
C GLY A 157 -9.72 -18.06 2.88
N LYS A 158 -10.43 -18.30 1.76
CA LYS A 158 -9.95 -19.16 0.66
C LYS A 158 -8.58 -18.77 0.08
N TYR A 159 -8.15 -17.51 0.21
CA TYR A 159 -6.87 -17.05 -0.34
C TYR A 159 -5.64 -17.50 0.45
N LEU A 160 -5.83 -18.11 1.63
CA LEU A 160 -4.74 -18.78 2.35
C LEU A 160 -4.05 -19.85 1.49
N LEU A 161 -4.81 -20.52 0.61
CA LEU A 161 -4.30 -21.54 -0.32
C LEU A 161 -3.94 -20.97 -1.70
N GLU A 162 -4.62 -19.92 -2.16
CA GLU A 162 -4.43 -19.36 -3.50
C GLU A 162 -3.25 -18.38 -3.64
N GLY A 163 -2.73 -17.88 -2.50
CA GLY A 163 -1.54 -17.03 -2.42
C GLY A 163 -1.84 -15.58 -2.00
N PRO A 164 -0.94 -14.95 -1.20
CA PRO A 164 -1.17 -13.63 -0.60
C PRO A 164 -1.20 -12.48 -1.62
N GLU A 165 -0.55 -12.64 -2.78
CA GLU A 165 -0.50 -11.60 -3.82
C GLU A 165 -1.89 -11.29 -4.40
N LYS A 166 -2.70 -12.34 -4.65
CA LYS A 166 -4.07 -12.17 -5.16
C LYS A 166 -4.95 -11.44 -4.16
N LEU A 167 -4.81 -11.78 -2.88
CA LEU A 167 -5.54 -11.13 -1.79
C LEU A 167 -5.16 -9.66 -1.66
N ALA A 168 -3.86 -9.35 -1.72
CA ALA A 168 -3.36 -7.98 -1.68
C ALA A 168 -3.90 -7.14 -2.85
N TYR A 169 -3.87 -7.70 -4.06
CA TYR A 169 -4.43 -7.05 -5.24
C TYR A 169 -5.95 -6.81 -5.10
N LEU A 170 -6.70 -7.81 -4.66
CA LEU A 170 -8.14 -7.70 -4.42
C LEU A 170 -8.44 -6.61 -3.37
N THR A 171 -7.70 -6.61 -2.27
CA THR A 171 -7.87 -5.63 -1.18
C THR A 171 -7.62 -4.21 -1.68
N ALA A 172 -6.53 -3.98 -2.42
CA ALA A 172 -6.21 -2.68 -3.00
C ALA A 172 -7.32 -2.21 -3.97
N ARG A 173 -7.77 -3.10 -4.86
CA ARG A 173 -8.84 -2.81 -5.81
C ARG A 173 -10.16 -2.44 -5.13
N ILE A 174 -10.54 -3.15 -4.07
CA ILE A 174 -11.75 -2.81 -3.30
C ILE A 174 -11.61 -1.45 -2.63
N GLY A 175 -10.42 -1.13 -2.10
CA GLY A 175 -10.12 0.19 -1.54
C GLY A 175 -10.35 1.31 -2.56
N ASP A 176 -9.88 1.13 -3.79
CA ASP A 176 -10.08 2.07 -4.89
C ASP A 176 -11.56 2.19 -5.30
N GLU A 177 -12.28 1.06 -5.40
CA GLU A 177 -13.71 1.02 -5.70
C GLU A 177 -14.54 1.75 -4.63
N ILE A 178 -14.25 1.53 -3.34
CA ILE A 178 -14.88 2.24 -2.22
C ILE A 178 -14.57 3.73 -2.30
N ALA A 179 -13.31 4.12 -2.55
CA ALA A 179 -12.91 5.51 -2.67
C ALA A 179 -13.63 6.21 -3.83
N HIS A 180 -13.77 5.53 -4.96
CA HIS A 180 -14.52 6.01 -6.11
C HIS A 180 -16.01 6.20 -5.78
N MET A 181 -16.64 5.23 -5.11
CA MET A 181 -18.05 5.29 -4.70
C MET A 181 -18.32 6.41 -3.68
N LYS A 182 -17.37 6.68 -2.76
CA LYS A 182 -17.45 7.81 -1.81
C LYS A 182 -17.33 9.17 -2.50
N GLY A 183 -16.86 9.21 -3.74
CA GLY A 183 -16.54 10.44 -4.46
C GLY A 183 -15.29 11.13 -3.92
N LYS A 184 -14.98 12.31 -4.48
CA LYS A 184 -13.84 13.12 -4.03
C LYS A 184 -14.06 13.51 -2.57
N ARG A 185 -13.32 12.87 -1.65
CA ARG A 185 -13.20 13.33 -0.27
C ARG A 185 -12.84 14.81 -0.29
N ALA A 186 -13.52 15.61 0.54
CA ALA A 186 -13.18 17.01 0.69
C ALA A 186 -11.66 17.10 0.98
N PRO A 187 -10.91 17.95 0.25
CA PRO A 187 -9.48 18.08 0.46
C PRO A 187 -9.25 18.40 1.95
N PHE A 188 -8.45 17.55 2.63
CA PHE A 188 -8.19 17.66 4.07
C PHE A 188 -7.62 19.04 4.47
N ALA A 189 -6.99 19.74 3.52
CA ALA A 189 -6.63 21.15 3.60
C ALA A 189 -6.59 21.76 2.18
N PRO A 190 -6.77 23.09 2.02
CA PRO A 190 -6.70 23.77 0.72
C PRO A 190 -5.40 23.55 -0.08
N HIS A 191 -4.34 23.05 0.57
CA HIS A 191 -2.99 22.85 0.02
C HIS A 191 -2.44 21.46 0.37
N TRP A 192 -3.30 20.45 0.47
CA TRP A 192 -2.93 19.07 0.83
C TRP A 192 -2.10 18.34 -0.23
N THR A 193 -1.90 18.89 -1.43
CA THR A 193 -1.05 18.25 -2.43
C THR A 193 0.39 18.18 -1.91
N LEU A 194 0.82 17.00 -1.49
CA LEU A 194 2.24 16.67 -1.39
C LEU A 194 2.86 17.01 -2.75
N PRO A 195 4.01 17.72 -2.81
CA PRO A 195 4.77 17.84 -4.04
C PRO A 195 5.04 16.42 -4.56
N ASP A 196 4.46 16.12 -5.70
CA ASP A 196 4.36 14.79 -6.32
C ASP A 196 5.74 14.35 -6.87
N GLN A 197 6.72 14.18 -5.99
CA GLN A 197 8.13 14.00 -6.36
C GLN A 197 8.66 12.57 -6.12
N ILE A 198 7.88 11.67 -5.52
CA ILE A 198 8.43 10.39 -5.02
C ILE A 198 7.90 9.17 -5.81
N ALA A 199 6.71 9.22 -6.41
CA ALA A 199 6.17 8.07 -7.15
C ALA A 199 6.74 7.91 -8.59
N HIS A 200 7.37 8.94 -9.15
CA HIS A 200 7.98 8.88 -10.49
C HIS A 200 9.50 8.71 -10.52
N ARG A 201 10.17 8.61 -9.36
CA ARG A 201 11.63 8.44 -9.30
C ARG A 201 12.13 7.01 -9.56
N LEU A 202 11.25 6.00 -9.61
CA LEU A 202 11.66 4.60 -9.76
C LEU A 202 11.32 3.95 -11.12
N LYS A 203 10.70 4.69 -12.05
CA LYS A 203 10.67 4.33 -13.47
C LYS A 203 11.57 5.28 -14.26
N ARG A 204 12.87 5.21 -14.00
CA ARG A 204 13.85 5.75 -14.95
C ARG A 204 13.94 4.77 -16.12
N GLU A 205 13.02 4.91 -17.06
CA GLU A 205 13.15 4.33 -18.39
C GLU A 205 14.52 4.75 -18.92
N VAL A 206 15.45 3.79 -18.99
CA VAL A 206 16.77 4.06 -19.56
C VAL A 206 16.51 4.32 -21.04
N PRO A 207 16.74 5.54 -21.54
CA PRO A 207 16.36 5.87 -22.90
C PRO A 207 17.21 5.04 -23.85
N VAL A 208 16.61 4.49 -24.92
CA VAL A 208 17.25 3.53 -25.84
C VAL A 208 18.55 4.08 -26.44
N TRP A 209 18.68 5.41 -26.57
CA TRP A 209 19.93 6.05 -27.02
C TRP A 209 21.12 5.80 -26.09
N ALA A 210 20.89 5.62 -24.78
CA ALA A 210 21.97 5.35 -23.82
C ALA A 210 22.58 3.96 -24.03
N ILE A 211 21.76 2.97 -24.42
CA ILE A 211 22.25 1.65 -24.82
C ILE A 211 23.10 1.78 -26.09
N GLY A 212 22.63 2.54 -27.07
CA GLY A 212 23.41 2.85 -28.29
C GLY A 212 24.74 3.54 -28.00
N ALA A 213 24.76 4.49 -27.06
CA ALA A 213 25.97 5.22 -26.67
C ALA A 213 27.01 4.30 -26.02
N VAL A 214 26.60 3.35 -25.17
CA VAL A 214 27.50 2.38 -24.55
C VAL A 214 28.09 1.43 -25.60
N PHE A 215 27.26 0.90 -26.51
CA PHE A 215 27.76 0.08 -27.61
C PHE A 215 28.72 0.85 -28.52
N GLY A 216 28.42 2.11 -28.83
CA GLY A 216 29.29 2.99 -29.60
C GLY A 216 30.64 3.24 -28.91
N LEU A 217 30.63 3.49 -27.60
CA LEU A 217 31.85 3.66 -26.81
C LEU A 217 32.73 2.40 -26.85
N VAL A 218 32.13 1.22 -26.64
CA VAL A 218 32.86 -0.06 -26.68
C VAL A 218 33.46 -0.32 -28.07
N ALA A 219 32.69 -0.07 -29.15
CA ALA A 219 33.18 -0.21 -30.52
C ALA A 219 34.33 0.75 -30.83
N LEU A 220 34.26 2.00 -30.35
CA LEU A 220 35.31 3.00 -30.53
C LEU A 220 36.60 2.62 -29.79
N LEU A 221 36.50 2.13 -28.56
CA LEU A 221 37.66 1.62 -27.80
C LEU A 221 38.30 0.42 -28.49
N ALA A 222 37.49 -0.52 -28.99
CA ALA A 222 37.98 -1.67 -29.75
C ALA A 222 38.70 -1.23 -31.04
N TYR A 223 38.13 -0.27 -31.78
CA TYR A 223 38.75 0.27 -32.99
C TYR A 223 40.09 0.96 -32.71
N LEU A 224 40.17 1.80 -31.67
CA LEU A 224 41.42 2.47 -31.28
C LEU A 224 42.49 1.47 -30.84
N GLY A 225 42.11 0.45 -30.06
CA GLY A 225 43.00 -0.62 -29.66
C GLY A 225 43.54 -1.40 -30.85
N LEU A 226 42.68 -1.75 -31.81
CA LEU A 226 43.09 -2.47 -33.02
C LEU A 226 43.97 -1.60 -33.93
N ASN A 227 43.65 -0.32 -34.09
CA ASN A 227 44.41 0.62 -34.92
C ASN A 227 45.82 0.87 -34.36
N THR A 228 45.95 1.02 -33.05
CA THR A 228 47.25 1.17 -32.39
C THR A 228 48.08 -0.10 -32.50
N TYR A 229 47.48 -1.25 -32.20
CA TYR A 229 48.13 -2.55 -32.35
C TYR A 229 48.60 -2.82 -33.78
N LEU A 230 47.77 -2.51 -34.78
CA LEU A 230 48.14 -2.65 -36.20
C LEU A 230 49.25 -1.69 -36.59
N LYS A 231 49.20 -0.41 -36.16
CA LYS A 231 50.27 0.57 -36.44
C LYS A 231 51.60 0.13 -35.86
N ASP A 232 51.62 -0.35 -34.62
CA ASP A 232 52.85 -0.82 -33.97
C ASP A 232 53.43 -2.04 -34.72
N LYS A 233 52.57 -2.97 -35.15
CA LYS A 233 52.99 -4.12 -35.98
C LYS A 233 53.47 -3.71 -37.36
N THR A 234 52.81 -2.76 -38.01
CA THR A 234 53.20 -2.24 -39.32
C THR A 234 54.54 -1.51 -39.24
N LEU A 235 54.75 -0.68 -38.21
CA LEU A 235 56.03 0.02 -38.00
C LEU A 235 57.16 -0.96 -37.66
N GLN A 236 56.92 -1.98 -36.85
CA GLN A 236 57.92 -3.02 -36.56
C GLN A 236 58.25 -3.87 -37.81
N ALA A 237 57.26 -4.20 -38.65
CA ALA A 237 57.47 -4.95 -39.88
C ALA A 237 58.15 -4.13 -40.99
N LEU A 238 57.93 -2.82 -41.03
CA LEU A 238 58.52 -1.90 -42.01
C LEU A 238 59.85 -1.29 -41.56
N ALA A 239 60.15 -1.26 -40.26
CA ALA A 239 61.42 -0.80 -39.71
C ALA A 239 62.66 -1.34 -40.46
N PRO A 240 62.76 -2.66 -40.79
CA PRO A 240 63.92 -3.19 -41.53
C PRO A 240 64.00 -2.73 -43.00
N TYR A 241 62.91 -2.23 -43.60
CA TYR A 241 62.90 -1.77 -45.00
C TYR A 241 63.07 -0.24 -45.13
N SER A 242 62.85 0.52 -44.05
CA SER A 242 62.92 1.99 -44.04
C SER A 242 64.32 2.57 -44.31
N GLN A 243 65.39 1.79 -44.12
CA GLN A 243 66.78 2.22 -44.37
C GLN A 243 67.27 1.99 -45.81
N VAL A 244 66.46 1.40 -46.70
CA VAL A 244 66.91 1.08 -48.07
C VAL A 244 66.80 2.28 -49.02
N ILE A 245 65.99 3.30 -48.71
CA ILE A 245 65.84 4.50 -49.55
C ILE A 245 66.70 5.64 -49.01
N LYS A 246 68.00 5.62 -49.34
CA LYS A 246 68.84 6.84 -49.36
C LYS A 246 68.41 7.66 -50.58
N VAL A 247 67.62 8.70 -50.36
CA VAL A 247 67.43 9.75 -51.38
C VAL A 247 68.79 10.36 -51.69
N GLY A 248 69.26 10.22 -52.93
CA GLY A 248 70.55 10.76 -53.38
C GLY A 248 70.61 12.29 -53.24
N PRO A 249 71.81 12.87 -53.10
CA PRO A 249 71.97 14.30 -52.84
C PRO A 249 71.37 15.14 -53.97
N GLU A 250 70.55 16.11 -53.58
CA GLU A 250 69.90 17.10 -54.43
C GLU A 250 70.93 17.81 -55.32
N SER A 251 70.81 17.69 -56.65
CA SER A 251 71.76 18.27 -57.59
C SER A 251 71.61 19.80 -57.61
N ALA A 252 72.66 20.50 -57.20
CA ALA A 252 72.76 21.95 -57.23
C ALA A 252 72.63 22.50 -58.66
N ASN A 253 71.62 23.33 -58.90
CA ASN A 253 71.45 24.08 -60.14
C ASN A 253 72.41 25.28 -60.15
N LEU A 254 73.45 25.22 -60.99
CA LEU A 254 74.34 26.34 -61.28
C LEU A 254 73.83 27.06 -62.54
N THR A 255 73.22 28.23 -62.36
CA THR A 255 72.83 29.11 -63.45
C THR A 255 74.03 29.97 -63.85
N ILE A 256 74.70 29.61 -64.94
CA ILE A 256 75.81 30.39 -65.50
C ILE A 256 75.20 31.48 -66.39
N SER A 257 75.24 32.74 -65.95
CA SER A 257 74.95 33.90 -66.79
C SER A 257 76.24 34.32 -67.52
N LEU A 258 76.24 34.24 -68.85
CA LEU A 258 77.31 34.79 -69.67
C LEU A 258 77.09 36.30 -69.89
N PRO A 259 78.15 37.11 -69.90
CA PRO A 259 78.11 38.57 -70.03
C PRO A 259 77.79 39.06 -71.45
#